data_AF-A0A9E6BND7-F1
#
_entry.id   AF-A0A9E6BND7-F1
#
_cell.length_a   1.000
_cell.length_b   1.000
_cell.length_c   1.000
_cell.angle_alpha   90.00
_cell.angle_beta   90.00
_cell.angle_gamma   90.00
#
_symmetry.space_group_name_H-M   'P 1'
#
loop_
_entity.id
_entity.type
_entity.pdbx_description
1 polymer ?
#
loop_
_entity_poly.entity_id
_entity_poly.type
_entity_poly.pdbx_seq_one_letter_code
_entity_poly.pdbx_strand_id
1 'polypeptide(L)'
;KGTAYYWATPLLARHGRNKIPEPVLQAVFESVIPRSSRWVTTDAPNTVEIVLRKQGRRRIVHLVNMAPGERQVFRGGRRAYVNISALPPVPECVVRVRVEQRPESVELQPQGEVSNRWTYRDGVVSVRVPSFQVHQIVVID
;
A
#
# COMPACT_ATOMS: atom_id res chain seq x y z
N LYS A 1 -10.85 6.56 29.76
CA LYS A 1 -9.49 7.16 29.78
C LYS A 1 -9.01 7.22 28.34
N GLY A 2 -8.58 8.39 27.85
CA GLY A 2 -8.07 8.55 26.47
C GLY A 2 -6.61 8.98 26.50
N THR A 3 -5.87 8.68 25.43
CA THR A 3 -4.48 9.09 25.24
C THR A 3 -4.46 10.27 24.27
N ALA A 4 -3.88 11.40 24.69
CA ALA A 4 -3.68 12.56 23.83
C ALA A 4 -2.24 12.57 23.31
N TYR A 5 -2.08 12.68 21.99
CA TYR A 5 -0.80 12.87 21.32
C TYR A 5 -0.65 14.33 20.90
N TYR A 6 0.43 14.99 21.31
CA TYR A 6 0.70 16.39 20.98
C TYR A 6 2.03 16.51 20.25
N TRP A 7 2.05 17.31 19.18
CA TRP A 7 3.27 17.66 18.46
C TRP A 7 3.26 19.16 18.13
N ALA A 8 4.16 19.91 18.75
CA ALA A 8 4.33 21.33 18.47
C ALA A 8 4.96 21.53 17.09
N THR A 9 4.34 22.34 16.24
CA THR A 9 4.95 22.79 14.98
C THR A 9 5.06 24.32 14.98
N PRO A 10 6.09 24.91 14.36
CA PRO A 10 6.21 26.36 14.30
C PRO A 10 4.99 26.97 13.58
N LEU A 11 4.31 27.90 14.26
CA LEU A 11 3.12 28.62 13.75
C LEU A 11 3.42 29.40 12.45
N LEU A 12 4.66 29.84 12.28
CA LEU A 12 5.12 30.63 11.12
C LEU A 12 5.91 29.82 10.09
N ALA A 13 5.89 28.48 10.18
CA ALA A 13 6.44 27.67 9.10
C ALA A 13 5.62 27.86 7.82
N ARG A 14 6.28 27.88 6.65
CA ARG A 14 5.59 27.93 5.36
C ARG A 14 4.52 26.84 5.31
N HIS A 15 3.29 27.24 4.99
CA HIS A 15 2.13 26.35 4.84
C HIS A 15 2.51 25.10 4.01
N GLY A 16 2.14 23.91 4.49
CA GLY A 16 2.44 22.63 3.83
C GLY A 16 3.84 22.04 4.07
N ARG A 17 4.73 22.69 4.84
CA ARG A 17 6.05 22.11 5.20
C ARG A 17 6.09 21.42 6.56
N ASN A 18 5.08 21.62 7.40
CA ASN A 18 5.00 20.94 8.69
C ASN A 18 4.69 19.47 8.45
N LYS A 19 5.70 18.62 8.63
CA LYS A 19 5.56 17.16 8.62
C LYS A 19 5.53 16.68 10.07
N ILE A 20 4.52 15.89 10.41
CA ILE A 20 4.53 15.13 11.65
C ILE A 20 5.63 14.07 11.50
N PRO A 21 6.53 13.90 12.49
CA PRO A 21 7.52 12.84 12.43
C PRO A 21 6.85 11.47 12.31
N GLU A 22 7.38 10.65 11.41
CA GLU A 22 6.89 9.30 11.17
C GLU A 22 6.75 8.46 12.46
N PRO A 23 7.67 8.49 13.45
CA PRO A 23 7.51 7.74 14.69
C PRO A 23 6.27 8.12 15.49
N VAL A 24 5.85 9.38 15.46
CA VAL A 24 4.64 9.86 16.16
C VAL A 24 3.39 9.32 15.49
N LEU A 25 3.33 9.36 14.15
CA LEU A 25 2.23 8.77 13.39
C LEU A 25 2.14 7.26 13.63
N GLN A 26 3.27 6.56 13.61
CA GLN A 26 3.32 5.12 13.89
C GLN A 26 2.82 4.78 15.29
N ALA A 27 3.21 5.55 16.32
CA ALA A 27 2.73 5.36 17.68
C ALA A 27 1.20 5.54 17.79
N VAL A 28 0.66 6.56 17.12
CA VAL A 28 -0.78 6.81 17.05
C VAL A 28 -1.48 5.64 16.35
N PHE A 29 -0.99 5.19 15.20
CA PHE A 29 -1.58 4.07 14.48
C PHE A 29 -1.51 2.77 15.28
N GLU A 30 -0.40 2.48 15.96
CA GLU A 30 -0.30 1.28 16.79
C GLU A 30 -1.25 1.33 17.98
N SER A 31 -1.48 2.51 18.54
CA SER A 31 -2.42 2.70 19.66
C SER A 31 -3.88 2.64 19.25
N VAL A 32 -4.26 3.17 18.08
CA VAL A 32 -5.66 3.28 17.66
C VAL A 32 -6.10 2.09 16.80
N ILE A 33 -5.21 1.60 15.93
CA ILE A 33 -5.46 0.45 15.04
C ILE A 33 -4.21 -0.44 15.02
N PRO A 34 -3.97 -1.23 16.10
CA PRO A 34 -2.86 -2.18 16.18
C PRO A 34 -2.76 -3.05 14.93
N ARG A 35 -1.57 -3.54 14.58
CA ARG A 35 -1.41 -4.44 13.41
C ARG A 35 -2.37 -5.64 13.44
N SER A 36 -2.69 -6.13 14.64
CA SER A 36 -3.64 -7.22 14.88
C SER A 36 -5.12 -6.85 14.71
N SER A 37 -5.47 -5.61 14.39
CA SER A 37 -6.85 -5.20 14.02
C SER A 37 -6.97 -4.59 12.62
N ARG A 38 -5.86 -4.29 11.94
CA ARG A 38 -5.85 -3.74 10.56
C ARG A 38 -6.44 -4.69 9.52
N TRP A 39 -7.30 -4.20 8.64
CA TRP A 39 -7.88 -5.03 7.57
C TRP A 39 -6.87 -5.51 6.53
N VAL A 40 -5.81 -4.73 6.31
CA VAL A 40 -4.70 -5.07 5.44
C VAL A 40 -3.38 -4.74 6.12
N THR A 41 -2.40 -5.62 5.97
CA THR A 41 -0.99 -5.37 6.35
C THR A 41 -0.08 -5.91 5.26
N THR A 42 1.13 -5.35 5.17
CA THR A 42 2.12 -5.76 4.18
C THR A 42 3.54 -5.59 4.71
N ASP A 43 4.50 -6.23 4.05
CA ASP A 43 5.94 -5.92 4.12
C ASP A 43 6.48 -5.30 2.82
N ALA A 44 5.59 -4.87 1.91
CA ALA A 44 5.99 -4.13 0.72
C ALA A 44 6.79 -2.86 1.09
N PRO A 45 7.73 -2.42 0.24
CA PRO A 45 8.47 -1.18 0.45
C PRO A 45 7.56 0.03 0.64
N ASN A 46 8.06 1.06 1.30
CA ASN A 46 7.34 2.33 1.50
C ASN A 46 7.08 3.12 0.20
N THR A 47 7.63 2.67 -0.93
CA THR A 47 7.30 3.16 -2.27
C THR A 47 6.02 2.56 -2.82
N VAL A 48 5.39 1.59 -2.14
CA VAL A 48 4.15 0.96 -2.60
C VAL A 48 2.95 1.57 -1.89
N GLU A 49 2.05 2.17 -2.66
CA GLU A 49 0.74 2.56 -2.17
C GLU A 49 -0.19 1.35 -2.19
N ILE A 50 -0.90 1.12 -1.09
CA ILE A 50 -1.83 0.00 -0.94
C ILE A 50 -3.24 0.50 -0.68
N VAL A 51 -4.19 0.04 -1.50
CA VAL A 51 -5.61 0.36 -1.36
C VAL A 51 -6.41 -0.94 -1.27
N LEU A 52 -7.07 -1.15 -0.15
CA LEU A 52 -8.05 -2.23 0.02
C LEU A 52 -9.45 -1.75 -0.36
N ARG A 53 -10.12 -2.48 -1.24
CA ARG A 53 -11.53 -2.30 -1.62
C ARG A 53 -12.33 -3.56 -1.29
N LYS A 54 -13.63 -3.37 -1.08
CA LYS A 54 -14.61 -4.45 -0.88
C LYS A 54 -15.66 -4.35 -1.99
N GLN A 55 -15.96 -5.47 -2.63
CA GLN A 55 -17.02 -5.59 -3.64
C GLN A 55 -17.87 -6.82 -3.29
N GLY A 56 -18.97 -6.63 -2.57
CA GLY A 56 -19.72 -7.75 -2.00
C GLY A 56 -18.85 -8.56 -1.03
N ARG A 57 -18.63 -9.84 -1.33
CA ARG A 57 -17.75 -10.72 -0.54
C ARG A 57 -16.27 -10.58 -0.91
N ARG A 58 -16.00 -10.22 -2.18
CA ARG A 58 -14.66 -10.02 -2.73
C ARG A 58 -13.89 -8.91 -2.01
N ARG A 59 -12.61 -9.14 -1.76
CA ARG A 59 -11.63 -8.14 -1.34
C ARG A 59 -10.63 -7.91 -2.46
N ILE A 60 -10.34 -6.65 -2.77
CA ILE A 60 -9.45 -6.28 -3.87
C ILE A 60 -8.38 -5.38 -3.29
N VAL A 61 -7.13 -5.81 -3.36
CA VAL A 61 -5.97 -5.04 -2.90
C VAL A 61 -5.21 -4.53 -4.11
N HIS A 62 -5.17 -3.22 -4.29
CA HIS A 62 -4.30 -2.59 -5.28
C HIS A 62 -2.95 -2.27 -4.64
N LEU A 63 -1.86 -2.64 -5.32
CA LEU A 63 -0.48 -2.31 -4.98
C LEU A 63 0.12 -1.49 -6.11
N VAL A 64 0.32 -0.20 -5.89
CA VAL A 64 0.84 0.73 -6.91
C VAL A 64 2.25 1.15 -6.54
N ASN A 65 3.20 0.97 -7.46
CA ASN A 65 4.57 1.39 -7.26
C ASN A 65 4.71 2.91 -7.51
N MET A 66 4.87 3.64 -6.42
CA MET A 66 5.07 5.09 -6.37
C MET A 66 6.55 5.49 -6.30
N ALA A 67 7.47 4.56 -6.62
CA ALA A 67 8.88 4.90 -6.72
C ALA A 67 9.08 6.07 -7.70
N PRO A 68 10.07 6.94 -7.47
CA PRO A 68 10.28 8.09 -8.34
C PRO A 68 10.60 7.68 -9.78
N GLY A 69 11.35 6.59 -9.96
CA GLY A 69 11.80 6.12 -11.26
C GLY A 69 12.79 7.07 -11.94
N GLU A 70 13.21 6.71 -13.14
CA GLU A 70 13.95 7.58 -14.04
C GLU A 70 12.96 8.48 -14.80
N ARG A 71 13.23 9.78 -14.81
CA ARG A 71 12.33 10.78 -15.38
C ARG A 71 13.07 11.64 -16.39
N GLN A 72 12.50 11.72 -17.58
CA GLN A 72 12.92 12.68 -18.60
C GLN A 72 11.88 13.79 -18.69
N VAL A 73 12.35 15.04 -18.57
CA VAL A 73 11.48 16.21 -18.68
C VAL A 73 11.60 16.79 -20.08
N PHE A 74 10.56 16.61 -20.89
CA PHE A 74 10.46 17.22 -22.20
C PHE A 74 9.89 18.63 -22.05
N ARG A 75 10.64 19.64 -22.51
CA ARG A 75 10.17 21.04 -22.52
C ARG A 75 9.65 21.39 -23.92
N GLY A 76 8.36 21.68 -24.02
CA GLY A 76 7.71 22.15 -25.24
C GLY A 76 7.08 23.53 -24.99
N GLY A 77 7.74 24.60 -25.43
CA GLY A 77 7.32 25.98 -25.15
C GLY A 77 7.24 26.29 -23.65
N ARG A 78 6.08 26.75 -23.16
CA ARG A 78 5.83 27.02 -21.73
C ARG A 78 5.43 25.78 -20.92
N ARG A 79 5.36 24.60 -21.52
CA ARG A 79 4.93 23.35 -20.85
C ARG A 79 6.12 22.42 -20.64
N ALA A 80 6.14 21.78 -19.47
CA ALA A 80 7.04 20.68 -19.15
C ALA A 80 6.22 19.39 -19.03
N TYR A 81 6.63 18.35 -19.74
CA TYR A 81 6.06 17.02 -19.69
C TYR A 81 7.05 16.09 -19.03
N VAL A 82 6.64 15.41 -17.97
CA VAL A 82 7.47 14.42 -17.29
C VAL A 82 7.13 13.05 -17.88
N ASN A 83 8.09 12.42 -18.53
CA ASN A 83 8.00 11.03 -18.96
C ASN A 83 8.77 10.16 -17.97
N ILE A 84 8.16 9.09 -17.49
CA ILE A 84 8.83 8.09 -16.64
C ILE A 84 9.35 7.00 -17.58
N SER A 85 10.66 6.94 -17.78
CA SER A 85 11.30 6.01 -18.72
C SER A 85 11.57 4.63 -18.11
N ALA A 86 11.82 4.59 -16.81
CA ALA A 86 12.06 3.35 -16.07
C ALA A 86 11.57 3.49 -14.63
N LEU A 87 11.14 2.37 -14.04
CA LEU A 87 10.74 2.29 -12.65
C LEU A 87 11.42 1.07 -12.02
N PRO A 88 12.13 1.22 -10.88
CA PRO A 88 12.68 0.06 -10.20
C PRO A 88 11.53 -0.86 -9.78
N PRO A 89 11.63 -2.17 -10.07
CA PRO A 89 10.57 -3.10 -9.70
C PRO A 89 10.43 -3.18 -8.19
N VAL A 90 9.20 -3.34 -7.72
CA VAL A 90 8.92 -3.72 -6.35
C VAL A 90 9.33 -5.18 -6.19
N PRO A 91 10.16 -5.54 -5.19
CA PRO A 91 10.49 -6.93 -4.92
C PRO A 91 9.26 -7.74 -4.47
N GLU A 92 9.39 -9.07 -4.41
CA GLU A 92 8.35 -9.91 -3.80
C GLU A 92 8.00 -9.40 -2.40
N CYS A 93 6.70 -9.36 -2.11
CA CYS A 93 6.18 -8.96 -0.81
C CYS A 93 5.01 -9.85 -0.39
N VAL A 94 4.64 -9.78 0.88
CA VAL A 94 3.48 -10.47 1.45
C VAL A 94 2.39 -9.46 1.77
N VAL A 95 1.20 -9.72 1.26
CA VAL A 95 -0.03 -9.01 1.61
C VAL A 95 -0.87 -9.90 2.50
N ARG A 96 -1.32 -9.36 3.64
CA ARG A 96 -2.18 -10.06 4.59
C ARG A 96 -3.50 -9.32 4.70
N VAL A 97 -4.59 -9.99 4.38
CA VAL A 97 -5.94 -9.42 4.36
C VAL A 97 -6.84 -10.18 5.33
N ARG A 98 -7.51 -9.44 6.21
CA ARG A 98 -8.56 -10.00 7.06
C ARG A 98 -9.81 -10.26 6.23
N VAL A 99 -10.33 -11.47 6.34
CA VAL A 99 -11.55 -11.92 5.67
C VAL A 99 -12.44 -12.66 6.67
N GLU A 100 -13.74 -12.62 6.42
CA GLU A 100 -14.74 -13.20 7.33
C GLU A 100 -14.83 -14.73 7.19
N GLN A 101 -14.46 -15.26 6.01
CA GLN A 101 -14.52 -16.69 5.68
C GLN A 101 -13.30 -17.08 4.83
N ARG A 102 -12.98 -18.37 4.78
CA ARG A 102 -11.91 -18.88 3.92
C ARG A 102 -12.24 -18.54 2.46
N PRO A 103 -11.32 -17.91 1.71
CA PRO A 103 -11.57 -17.60 0.31
C PRO A 103 -11.59 -18.86 -0.55
N GLU A 104 -12.37 -18.81 -1.62
CA GLU A 104 -12.43 -19.86 -2.64
C GLU A 104 -11.22 -19.77 -3.57
N SER A 105 -10.80 -18.54 -3.89
CA SER A 105 -9.64 -18.29 -4.75
C SER A 105 -8.92 -17.00 -4.38
N VAL A 106 -7.66 -16.93 -4.80
CA VAL A 106 -6.87 -15.70 -4.79
C VAL A 106 -6.27 -15.56 -6.19
N GLU A 107 -6.46 -14.42 -6.81
CA GLU A 107 -6.03 -14.14 -8.18
C GLU A 107 -5.15 -12.88 -8.23
N LEU A 108 -4.17 -12.93 -9.12
CA LEU A 108 -3.25 -11.83 -9.42
C LEU A 108 -3.65 -11.17 -10.74
N GLN A 109 -3.93 -9.88 -10.66
CA GLN A 109 -4.32 -9.04 -11.78
C GLN A 109 -3.24 -7.96 -11.99
N PRO A 110 -2.90 -7.60 -13.24
CA PRO A 110 -3.66 -7.80 -14.47
C PRO A 110 -3.45 -9.14 -15.20
N GLN A 111 -2.61 -10.04 -14.69
CA GLN A 111 -2.21 -11.27 -15.41
C GLN A 111 -3.35 -12.29 -15.52
N GLY A 112 -4.36 -12.22 -14.65
CA GLY A 112 -5.44 -13.21 -14.61
C GLY A 112 -5.00 -14.55 -14.00
N GLU A 113 -3.92 -14.55 -13.22
CA GLU A 113 -3.30 -15.77 -12.70
C GLU A 113 -3.87 -16.13 -11.33
N VAL A 114 -4.48 -17.31 -11.23
CA VAL A 114 -4.84 -17.88 -9.92
C VAL A 114 -3.56 -18.17 -9.14
N SER A 115 -3.40 -17.51 -8.00
CA SER A 115 -2.24 -17.69 -7.14
C SER A 115 -2.39 -18.98 -6.34
N ASN A 116 -1.34 -19.81 -6.36
CA ASN A 116 -1.18 -20.93 -5.43
C ASN A 116 -0.27 -20.56 -4.24
N ARG A 117 0.22 -19.32 -4.17
CA ARG A 117 1.17 -18.85 -3.14
C ARG A 117 0.47 -18.08 -2.03
N TRP A 118 -0.57 -18.68 -1.45
CA TRP A 118 -1.28 -18.10 -0.32
C TRP A 118 -1.67 -19.13 0.73
N THR A 119 -1.94 -18.63 1.93
CA THR A 119 -2.42 -19.43 3.08
C THR A 119 -3.57 -18.72 3.75
N TYR A 120 -4.54 -19.45 4.28
CA TYR A 120 -5.59 -18.91 5.15
C TYR A 120 -5.49 -19.51 6.56
N ARG A 121 -5.39 -18.64 7.55
CA ARG A 121 -5.30 -19.02 8.97
C ARG A 121 -5.91 -17.91 9.82
N ASP A 122 -6.74 -18.29 10.79
CA ASP A 122 -7.31 -17.37 11.79
C ASP A 122 -7.98 -16.11 11.21
N GLY A 123 -8.75 -16.28 10.12
CA GLY A 123 -9.44 -15.15 9.45
C GLY A 123 -8.53 -14.26 8.59
N VAL A 124 -7.29 -14.68 8.33
CA VAL A 124 -6.31 -13.91 7.55
C VAL A 124 -5.83 -14.70 6.34
N VAL A 125 -5.97 -14.10 5.16
CA VAL A 125 -5.35 -14.58 3.91
C VAL A 125 -3.98 -13.91 3.79
N SER A 126 -2.92 -14.72 3.72
CA SER A 126 -1.56 -14.24 3.43
C SER A 126 -1.18 -14.64 2.02
N VAL A 127 -0.90 -13.68 1.15
CA VAL A 127 -0.59 -13.89 -0.28
C VAL A 127 0.83 -13.40 -0.55
N ARG A 128 1.66 -14.24 -1.18
CA ARG A 128 2.95 -13.79 -1.73
C ARG A 128 2.71 -13.18 -3.09
N VAL A 129 2.95 -11.88 -3.18
CA VAL A 129 2.84 -11.09 -4.40
C VAL A 129 4.22 -11.06 -5.06
N PRO A 130 4.37 -11.59 -6.30
CA PRO A 130 5.65 -11.58 -6.99
C PRO A 130 6.12 -10.15 -7.28
N SER A 131 7.37 -10.02 -7.71
CA SER A 131 7.92 -8.74 -8.14
C SER A 131 7.07 -8.11 -9.26
N PHE A 132 6.80 -6.81 -9.17
CA PHE A 132 6.01 -6.08 -10.17
C PHE A 132 6.59 -4.69 -10.45
N GLN A 133 6.36 -4.16 -11.65
CA GLN A 133 6.89 -2.85 -12.02
C GLN A 133 5.95 -1.71 -11.58
N VAL A 134 4.74 -1.65 -12.11
CA VAL A 134 3.87 -0.48 -11.96
C VAL A 134 2.71 -0.75 -11.01
N HIS A 135 1.95 -1.81 -11.26
CA HIS A 135 0.71 -2.09 -10.54
C HIS A 135 0.49 -3.59 -10.47
N GLN A 136 0.13 -4.08 -9.28
CA GLN A 136 -0.34 -5.42 -9.05
C GLN A 136 -1.64 -5.36 -8.24
N ILE A 137 -2.56 -6.26 -8.52
CA ILE A 137 -3.82 -6.39 -7.80
C ILE A 137 -3.92 -7.82 -7.26
N VAL A 138 -4.33 -7.93 -5.99
CA VAL A 138 -4.71 -9.20 -5.37
C VAL A 138 -6.22 -9.20 -5.21
N VAL A 139 -6.88 -10.10 -5.95
CA VAL A 139 -8.33 -10.33 -5.83
C VAL A 139 -8.54 -11.56 -4.97
N ILE A 140 -9.38 -11.45 -3.95
CA ILE A 140 -9.69 -12.51 -2.99
C ILE A 140 -11.20 -12.69 -3.00
N ASP A 141 -11.68 -13.87 -3.41
CA ASP A 141 -13.09 -14.23 -3.50
C ASP A 141 -13.56 -15.09 -2.31
#